data_AF-A0A2V8NLF6-F1
#
_entry.id   AF-A0A2V8NLF6-F1
#
_cell.length_a   1.000
_cell.length_b   1.000
_cell.length_c   1.000
_cell.angle_alpha   90.00
_cell.angle_beta   90.00
_cell.angle_gamma   90.00
#
_symmetry.space_group_name_H-M   'P 1'
#
loop_
_entity.id
_entity.type
_entity.pdbx_description
1 polymer ?
#
loop_
_entity_poly.entity_id
_entity_poly.type
_entity_poly.pdbx_seq_one_letter_code
_entity_poly.pdbx_strand_id
1 'polypeptide(L)'
;MNGFDEQTRGIVNRDSTDKRVRSFKLCTYRRKLLAMLRKPISFLLTALISAGAFHISQAASSKKTFTQIREEFTQATLFRFGESFSKARALPVKPKITQRHPASEWQVEEQSRSIERVDGFADAEREGAIERGMRFVYRTARSPANFADYGSDYVWWFAAISNTVRDERLRQMARDMAIACARRWLLTHRALPKDADADTIIDFVSGLDAIESLGLRDDQLKEEIRRAALRFTARDFLSFDPKGEPPPADVPDECEYDGANDNPRGAKFCHVCKRRLAMRTRYDVWYDALVTTHMGDHYGITLGAHYADVLRWLPALAPYRAKGRGTDVEFIDAVYSITHLVYTLNDFWTYRLDTQLLPQEHEFLKASLPKALAARDADMIGEIMDSLKSFGLDDSDPLINKGTLFLLAHQNRDGSWGDVHNNDVYERYHATETAINGLCEYTLRDERLSFPEVEPMLKRWARESTSLRN
;
A
#
# COMPACT_ATOMS: atom_id res chain seq x y z
N MET A 1 59.30 -46.44 8.71
CA MET A 1 58.40 -45.34 9.11
C MET A 1 57.02 -45.98 9.23
N ASN A 2 56.70 -46.71 10.30
CA ASN A 2 56.56 -46.28 11.69
C ASN A 2 55.54 -45.13 11.79
N GLY A 3 54.34 -45.30 12.37
CA GLY A 3 53.71 -46.53 12.86
C GLY A 3 52.44 -46.28 13.69
N PHE A 4 51.52 -47.26 13.66
CA PHE A 4 50.52 -47.67 14.66
C PHE A 4 49.49 -46.71 15.32
N ASP A 5 48.27 -47.26 15.40
CA ASP A 5 47.18 -46.98 16.35
C ASP A 5 47.62 -46.90 17.83
N GLU A 6 46.88 -46.18 18.70
CA GLU A 6 45.82 -46.83 19.51
C GLU A 6 44.95 -45.84 20.32
N GLN A 7 43.86 -46.38 20.88
CA GLN A 7 42.82 -45.68 21.65
C GLN A 7 43.30 -45.25 23.04
N THR A 8 42.71 -44.19 23.60
CA THR A 8 42.49 -44.14 25.06
C THR A 8 41.21 -43.40 25.42
N ARG A 9 40.45 -43.97 26.38
CA ARG A 9 39.18 -43.44 26.90
C ARG A 9 39.43 -42.26 27.84
N GLY A 10 38.56 -41.24 27.79
CA GLY A 10 38.66 -40.02 28.61
C GLY A 10 37.31 -39.52 29.17
N ILE A 11 36.87 -40.16 30.25
CA ILE A 11 36.15 -39.56 31.41
C ILE A 11 34.90 -38.69 31.16
N VAL A 12 33.79 -39.25 31.63
CA VAL A 12 32.54 -38.63 32.10
C VAL A 12 32.69 -37.19 32.64
N ASN A 13 31.88 -36.26 32.10
CA ASN A 13 31.19 -35.31 32.98
C ASN A 13 29.81 -34.91 32.40
N ARG A 14 28.74 -35.46 32.99
CA ARG A 14 27.36 -34.98 32.79
C ARG A 14 27.08 -33.96 33.88
N ASP A 15 27.13 -32.68 33.56
CA ASP A 15 26.67 -31.64 34.49
C ASP A 15 25.29 -31.14 34.08
N SER A 16 24.28 -31.63 34.78
CA SER A 16 22.87 -31.29 34.57
C SER A 16 22.49 -30.04 35.36
N THR A 17 22.52 -28.87 34.73
CA THR A 17 21.98 -27.62 35.30
C THR A 17 20.95 -26.93 34.38
N ASP A 18 20.12 -27.73 33.71
CA ASP A 18 18.82 -27.25 33.24
C ASP A 18 17.89 -26.98 34.44
N LYS A 19 17.84 -25.70 34.87
CA LYS A 19 16.77 -25.04 35.66
C LYS A 19 17.18 -23.63 36.13
N ARG A 20 17.30 -22.64 35.22
CA ARG A 20 17.14 -21.20 35.63
C ARG A 20 16.97 -20.10 34.55
N VAL A 21 16.34 -20.34 33.38
CA VAL A 21 15.91 -19.24 32.47
C VAL A 21 14.45 -19.36 32.02
N ARG A 22 13.51 -19.53 32.97
CA ARG A 22 12.06 -19.42 32.74
C ARG A 22 11.35 -18.67 33.88
N SER A 23 11.72 -17.43 34.17
CA SER A 23 10.96 -16.54 35.08
C SER A 23 11.40 -15.05 35.01
N PHE A 24 11.38 -14.40 33.84
CA PHE A 24 11.57 -12.92 33.81
C PHE A 24 10.86 -12.13 32.70
N LYS A 25 9.92 -12.73 31.94
CA LYS A 25 9.12 -12.01 30.91
C LYS A 25 7.61 -11.89 31.21
N LEU A 26 7.15 -12.26 32.41
CA LEU A 26 5.72 -12.23 32.80
C LEU A 26 5.31 -11.09 33.74
N CYS A 27 6.21 -10.16 34.08
CA CYS A 27 5.94 -9.11 35.09
C CYS A 27 5.53 -7.73 34.51
N THR A 28 5.65 -7.52 33.20
CA THR A 28 5.33 -6.23 32.55
C THR A 28 3.89 -6.12 32.06
N TYR A 29 3.18 -7.22 31.82
CA TYR A 29 1.83 -7.19 31.26
C TYR A 29 0.75 -6.81 32.30
N ARG A 30 0.96 -7.12 33.59
CA ARG A 30 -0.05 -6.94 34.65
C ARG A 30 -0.18 -5.50 35.19
N ARG A 31 0.69 -4.57 34.78
CA ARG A 31 0.60 -3.14 35.18
C ARG A 31 -0.15 -2.26 34.18
N LYS A 32 -0.33 -2.68 32.92
CA LYS A 32 -1.12 -1.91 31.92
C LYS A 32 -2.64 -1.94 32.17
N LEU A 33 -3.16 -2.94 32.89
CA LEU A 33 -4.61 -3.12 33.08
C LEU A 33 -5.22 -2.25 34.20
N LEU A 34 -4.42 -1.67 35.10
CA LEU A 34 -4.91 -0.93 36.28
C LEU A 34 -4.87 0.60 36.13
N ALA A 35 -4.41 1.11 34.99
CA ALA A 35 -4.34 2.56 34.72
C ALA A 35 -5.55 3.12 33.94
N MET A 36 -6.36 2.27 33.29
CA MET A 36 -7.46 2.70 32.40
C MET A 36 -8.84 2.82 33.07
N LEU A 37 -8.96 2.57 34.39
CA LEU A 37 -10.25 2.58 35.10
C LEU A 37 -10.41 3.76 36.08
N ARG A 38 -10.26 5.01 35.60
CA ARG A 38 -10.70 6.22 36.34
C ARG A 38 -11.12 7.39 35.43
N LYS A 39 -12.41 7.49 35.09
CA LYS A 39 -13.32 8.65 35.34
C LYS A 39 -14.74 8.42 34.76
N PRO A 40 -15.78 9.16 35.21
CA PRO A 40 -17.10 8.54 35.43
C PRO A 40 -18.20 8.84 34.40
N ILE A 41 -19.25 8.03 34.50
CA ILE A 41 -20.55 8.12 33.82
C ILE A 41 -21.43 9.23 34.43
N SER A 42 -22.13 10.01 33.59
CA SER A 42 -23.56 10.44 33.67
C SER A 42 -23.83 11.44 32.52
N PHE A 43 -24.99 11.56 31.84
CA PHE A 43 -26.40 11.55 32.26
C PHE A 43 -27.37 11.16 31.10
N LEU A 44 -28.48 10.45 31.40
CA LEU A 44 -29.82 10.30 30.75
C LEU A 44 -30.06 10.54 29.21
N LEU A 45 -30.80 9.73 28.41
CA LEU A 45 -32.22 9.26 28.44
C LEU A 45 -33.28 10.40 28.44
N THR A 46 -34.33 10.46 27.59
CA THR A 46 -35.52 9.57 27.55
C THR A 46 -36.50 9.91 26.37
N ALA A 47 -37.28 8.92 25.89
CA ALA A 47 -38.65 9.01 25.28
C ALA A 47 -38.91 9.66 23.89
N LEU A 48 -40.07 9.48 23.22
CA LEU A 48 -40.86 8.29 22.75
C LEU A 48 -42.24 8.73 22.13
N ILE A 49 -42.71 8.03 21.08
CA ILE A 49 -44.14 7.70 20.73
C ILE A 49 -45.08 8.73 20.01
N SER A 50 -45.84 8.20 19.01
CA SER A 50 -47.11 8.70 18.37
C SER A 50 -47.06 9.99 17.52
N ALA A 51 -47.86 10.26 16.47
CA ALA A 51 -48.87 9.54 15.66
C ALA A 51 -49.07 10.35 14.32
N GLY A 52 -49.86 10.00 13.29
CA GLY A 52 -50.68 8.80 12.97
C GLY A 52 -51.89 9.14 12.06
N ALA A 53 -52.02 8.46 10.90
CA ALA A 53 -53.13 8.48 9.91
C ALA A 53 -53.50 9.80 9.18
N PHE A 54 -53.61 9.77 7.83
CA PHE A 54 -54.92 9.78 7.14
C PHE A 54 -54.82 9.34 5.65
N HIS A 55 -55.98 9.12 5.03
CA HIS A 55 -56.22 8.28 3.85
C HIS A 55 -56.14 8.97 2.46
N ILE A 56 -56.07 8.13 1.42
CA ILE A 56 -56.08 8.48 -0.02
C ILE A 56 -57.51 8.49 -0.60
N SER A 57 -57.80 9.43 -1.50
CA SER A 57 -58.71 9.27 -2.66
C SER A 57 -58.19 10.15 -3.82
N GLN A 58 -57.75 9.61 -4.96
CA GLN A 58 -58.57 9.33 -6.17
C GLN A 58 -59.33 10.56 -6.71
N ALA A 59 -59.30 10.91 -8.01
CA ALA A 59 -58.62 10.30 -9.17
C ALA A 59 -58.58 11.23 -10.40
N ALA A 60 -57.93 10.75 -11.47
CA ALA A 60 -58.25 10.94 -12.91
C ALA A 60 -57.35 11.84 -13.79
N SER A 61 -56.78 11.17 -14.81
CA SER A 61 -56.65 11.62 -16.22
C SER A 61 -55.84 12.88 -16.58
N SER A 62 -54.64 12.68 -17.13
CA SER A 62 -54.47 12.60 -18.61
C SER A 62 -52.99 12.45 -19.03
N LYS A 63 -52.77 12.04 -20.28
CA LYS A 63 -51.43 11.75 -20.85
C LYS A 63 -50.59 13.03 -21.04
N LYS A 64 -49.37 13.08 -20.51
CA LYS A 64 -48.26 13.93 -21.02
C LYS A 64 -46.92 13.20 -20.98
N THR A 65 -45.95 13.77 -21.71
CA THR A 65 -44.83 13.09 -22.36
C THR A 65 -43.58 12.94 -21.48
N PHE A 66 -42.65 12.08 -21.92
CA PHE A 66 -41.46 11.57 -21.21
C PHE A 66 -40.32 12.61 -20.98
N THR A 67 -40.64 13.88 -20.70
CA THR A 67 -39.65 14.97 -20.61
C THR A 67 -39.89 15.93 -19.43
N GLN A 68 -40.82 15.62 -18.53
CA GLN A 68 -41.23 16.53 -17.44
C GLN A 68 -41.24 15.87 -16.05
N ILE A 69 -40.34 14.90 -15.81
CA ILE A 69 -40.15 14.22 -14.50
C ILE A 69 -38.81 14.61 -13.84
N ARG A 70 -37.97 15.42 -14.50
CA ARG A 70 -36.62 15.76 -14.05
C ARG A 70 -36.53 16.96 -13.09
N GLU A 71 -37.62 17.69 -12.85
CA GLU A 71 -37.56 18.96 -12.08
C GLU A 71 -38.40 18.98 -10.77
N GLU A 72 -39.34 18.04 -10.56
CA GLU A 72 -40.21 18.06 -9.37
C GLU A 72 -39.71 17.22 -8.17
N PHE A 73 -38.62 16.45 -8.31
CA PHE A 73 -38.04 15.67 -7.20
C PHE A 73 -37.04 16.45 -6.32
N THR A 74 -36.86 17.75 -6.57
CA THR A 74 -35.73 18.54 -6.05
C THR A 74 -36.07 19.50 -4.89
N GLN A 75 -37.33 19.59 -4.43
CA GLN A 75 -37.72 20.52 -3.34
C GLN A 75 -38.48 19.93 -2.15
N ALA A 76 -39.05 18.71 -2.23
CA ALA A 76 -39.88 18.16 -1.14
C ALA A 76 -39.11 17.55 0.05
N THR A 77 -37.82 17.24 -0.09
CA THR A 77 -37.03 16.54 0.95
C THR A 77 -36.01 17.44 1.68
N LEU A 78 -35.88 18.71 1.25
CA LEU A 78 -34.82 19.61 1.73
C LEU A 78 -35.13 20.40 3.01
N PHE A 79 -36.31 20.24 3.61
CA PHE A 79 -36.78 21.09 4.73
C PHE A 79 -36.86 20.43 6.12
N ARG A 80 -36.19 19.29 6.34
CA ARG A 80 -36.18 18.61 7.67
C ARG A 80 -34.83 18.07 8.18
N PHE A 81 -33.71 18.40 7.54
CA PHE A 81 -32.35 18.04 8.01
C PHE A 81 -31.40 19.24 8.18
N GLY A 82 -31.90 20.47 8.10
CA GLY A 82 -31.08 21.68 7.94
C GLY A 82 -30.30 22.21 9.17
N GLU A 83 -30.61 21.78 10.40
CA GLU A 83 -30.10 22.47 11.61
C GLU A 83 -29.13 21.67 12.49
N SER A 84 -28.81 20.40 12.17
CA SER A 84 -27.93 19.57 13.02
C SER A 84 -26.53 19.27 12.48
N PHE A 85 -26.18 19.73 11.27
CA PHE A 85 -24.88 19.43 10.64
C PHE A 85 -23.86 20.58 10.64
N SER A 86 -24.23 21.78 11.08
CA SER A 86 -23.39 22.99 11.11
C SER A 86 -22.29 23.00 12.21
N LYS A 87 -21.91 21.83 12.74
CA LYS A 87 -20.82 21.63 13.70
C LYS A 87 -19.86 20.48 13.38
N ALA A 88 -19.95 19.89 12.18
CA ALA A 88 -18.88 19.04 11.66
C ALA A 88 -17.65 19.91 11.38
N ARG A 89 -16.77 20.10 12.38
CA ARG A 89 -15.39 20.51 12.13
C ARG A 89 -14.80 19.51 11.14
N ALA A 90 -14.09 20.01 10.13
CA ALA A 90 -13.12 19.17 9.43
C ALA A 90 -12.23 18.55 10.50
N LEU A 91 -12.27 17.22 10.61
CA LEU A 91 -11.27 16.51 11.38
C LEU A 91 -9.94 16.71 10.63
N PRO A 92 -8.82 16.98 11.30
CA PRO A 92 -7.53 16.97 10.65
C PRO A 92 -7.29 15.55 10.13
N VAL A 93 -7.48 15.36 8.82
CA VAL A 93 -7.04 14.17 8.10
C VAL A 93 -5.53 14.28 8.05
N LYS A 94 -4.87 13.61 8.99
CA LYS A 94 -3.45 13.31 8.88
C LYS A 94 -3.36 11.92 8.25
N PRO A 95 -3.02 11.78 6.96
CA PRO A 95 -2.63 10.48 6.45
C PRO A 95 -1.47 9.99 7.33
N LYS A 96 -1.58 8.78 7.85
CA LYS A 96 -0.45 8.14 8.51
C LYS A 96 0.46 7.63 7.42
N ILE A 97 1.67 8.17 7.33
CA ILE A 97 2.79 7.44 6.72
C ILE A 97 2.86 6.10 7.46
N THR A 98 2.68 5.02 6.73
CA THR A 98 2.27 3.74 7.29
C THR A 98 3.41 3.10 8.06
N GLN A 99 3.14 2.69 9.30
CA GLN A 99 4.09 1.87 10.06
C GLN A 99 4.39 0.61 9.25
N ARG A 100 5.68 0.31 9.06
CA ARG A 100 6.14 -0.98 8.53
C ARG A 100 6.67 -1.80 9.69
N HIS A 101 5.84 -2.67 10.26
CA HIS A 101 6.36 -3.67 11.18
C HIS A 101 7.18 -4.68 10.37
N PRO A 102 8.35 -5.14 10.86
CA PRO A 102 9.10 -6.19 10.18
C PRO A 102 8.20 -7.43 10.09
N ALA A 103 7.98 -7.91 8.86
CA ALA A 103 6.98 -8.90 8.48
C ALA A 103 6.63 -9.87 9.62
N SER A 104 5.45 -9.69 10.22
CA SER A 104 4.95 -10.55 11.28
C SER A 104 4.89 -11.98 10.76
N GLU A 105 5.71 -12.87 11.33
CA GLU A 105 5.85 -14.26 10.87
C GLU A 105 4.47 -14.88 10.66
N TRP A 106 4.13 -15.15 9.40
CA TRP A 106 2.73 -15.33 9.01
C TRP A 106 2.17 -16.63 9.58
N GLN A 107 1.40 -16.51 10.68
CA GLN A 107 0.83 -17.63 11.41
C GLN A 107 -0.43 -18.15 10.72
N VAL A 108 -0.22 -18.91 9.65
CA VAL A 108 -1.27 -19.65 8.95
C VAL A 108 -1.93 -20.64 9.92
N GLU A 109 -3.25 -20.55 10.12
CA GLU A 109 -4.02 -21.70 10.62
C GLU A 109 -3.84 -22.85 9.62
N GLU A 110 -3.16 -23.91 10.03
CA GLU A 110 -2.63 -25.00 9.20
C GLU A 110 -3.69 -25.70 8.32
N GLN A 111 -4.02 -25.07 7.20
CA GLN A 111 -5.00 -25.49 6.19
C GLN A 111 -4.39 -25.38 4.78
N SER A 112 -3.12 -25.76 4.65
CA SER A 112 -2.43 -25.90 3.36
C SER A 112 -3.16 -26.93 2.50
N ARG A 113 -3.96 -26.45 1.55
CA ARG A 113 -4.57 -27.28 0.50
C ARG A 113 -3.51 -27.65 -0.52
N SER A 114 -3.42 -28.93 -0.86
CA SER A 114 -2.60 -29.40 -1.98
C SER A 114 -3.28 -29.01 -3.30
N ILE A 115 -2.86 -27.90 -3.89
CA ILE A 115 -3.27 -27.48 -5.24
C ILE A 115 -2.29 -28.09 -6.24
N GLU A 116 -2.66 -29.22 -6.84
CA GLU A 116 -1.99 -29.75 -8.03
C GLU A 116 -2.56 -29.05 -9.28
N ARG A 117 -1.70 -28.66 -10.22
CA ARG A 117 -2.09 -27.93 -11.43
C ARG A 117 -2.85 -28.86 -12.38
N VAL A 118 -4.18 -28.79 -12.31
CA VAL A 118 -5.09 -29.30 -13.35
C VAL A 118 -5.52 -28.10 -14.19
N ASP A 119 -5.16 -28.10 -15.48
CA ASP A 119 -5.39 -26.95 -16.36
C ASP A 119 -6.88 -26.58 -16.45
N GLY A 120 -7.18 -25.29 -16.43
CA GLY A 120 -8.53 -24.73 -16.37
C GLY A 120 -9.17 -24.68 -14.97
N PHE A 121 -8.79 -25.57 -14.03
CA PHE A 121 -9.24 -25.46 -12.63
C PHE A 121 -8.55 -24.30 -11.91
N ALA A 122 -7.24 -24.14 -12.15
CA ALA A 122 -6.42 -23.10 -11.54
C ALA A 122 -6.87 -21.66 -11.89
N ASP A 123 -7.42 -21.45 -13.09
CA ASP A 123 -7.82 -20.11 -13.55
C ASP A 123 -9.14 -19.67 -12.90
N ALA A 124 -10.14 -20.57 -12.84
CA ALA A 124 -11.38 -20.32 -12.10
C ALA A 124 -11.14 -20.16 -10.57
N GLU A 125 -10.20 -20.92 -10.00
CA GLU A 125 -9.78 -20.74 -8.61
C GLU A 125 -9.10 -19.39 -8.38
N ARG A 126 -8.25 -18.95 -9.31
CA ARG A 126 -7.58 -17.64 -9.30
C ARG A 126 -8.55 -16.48 -9.40
N GLU A 127 -9.44 -16.47 -10.39
CA GLU A 127 -10.49 -15.45 -10.50
C GLU A 127 -11.35 -15.36 -9.23
N GLY A 128 -11.72 -16.52 -8.68
CA GLY A 128 -12.45 -16.60 -7.42
C GLY A 128 -11.65 -16.07 -6.22
N ALA A 129 -10.33 -16.28 -6.20
CA ALA A 129 -9.45 -15.74 -5.17
C ALA A 129 -9.32 -14.22 -5.27
N ILE A 130 -9.06 -13.69 -6.46
CA ILE A 130 -8.99 -12.25 -6.72
C ILE A 130 -10.31 -11.56 -6.33
N GLU A 131 -11.46 -12.14 -6.71
CA GLU A 131 -12.77 -11.60 -6.33
C GLU A 131 -12.94 -11.53 -4.80
N ARG A 132 -12.61 -12.60 -4.07
CA ARG A 132 -12.69 -12.63 -2.60
C ARG A 132 -11.80 -11.57 -1.96
N GLY A 133 -10.60 -11.35 -2.53
CA GLY A 133 -9.66 -10.32 -2.10
C GLY A 133 -10.16 -8.91 -2.35
N MET A 134 -10.59 -8.58 -3.57
CA MET A 134 -11.21 -7.27 -3.86
C MET A 134 -12.43 -7.00 -2.97
N ARG A 135 -13.24 -8.03 -2.69
CA ARG A 135 -14.36 -7.93 -1.73
C ARG A 135 -13.89 -7.75 -0.28
N PHE A 136 -12.69 -8.18 0.10
CA PHE A 136 -12.10 -7.90 1.42
C PHE A 136 -11.69 -6.43 1.51
N VAL A 137 -10.89 -5.94 0.56
CA VAL A 137 -10.44 -4.53 0.48
C VAL A 137 -11.65 -3.59 0.43
N TYR A 138 -12.68 -3.90 -0.35
CA TYR A 138 -13.87 -3.05 -0.39
C TYR A 138 -14.66 -3.04 0.93
N ARG A 139 -14.55 -4.08 1.77
CA ARG A 139 -15.14 -4.05 3.12
C ARG A 139 -14.34 -3.17 4.08
N THR A 140 -13.00 -3.13 3.98
CA THR A 140 -12.19 -2.20 4.79
C THR A 140 -12.44 -0.75 4.35
N ALA A 141 -12.50 -0.49 3.04
CA ALA A 141 -12.87 0.82 2.48
C ALA A 141 -14.25 1.31 2.93
N ARG A 142 -15.20 0.42 3.24
CA ARG A 142 -16.53 0.81 3.77
C ARG A 142 -16.54 1.24 5.24
N SER A 143 -15.46 1.01 5.99
CA SER A 143 -15.31 1.53 7.35
C SER A 143 -15.23 3.07 7.34
N PRO A 144 -15.93 3.80 8.23
CA PRO A 144 -15.74 5.24 8.40
C PRO A 144 -14.35 5.64 8.90
N ALA A 145 -13.73 4.84 9.76
CA ALA A 145 -12.39 5.12 10.29
C ALA A 145 -11.33 4.90 9.19
N ASN A 146 -11.26 3.69 8.64
CA ASN A 146 -10.23 3.32 7.65
C ASN A 146 -10.29 4.22 6.40
N PHE A 147 -11.48 4.63 5.96
CA PHE A 147 -11.60 5.52 4.80
C PHE A 147 -11.25 6.99 5.11
N ALA A 148 -11.21 7.38 6.38
CA ALA A 148 -10.69 8.70 6.76
C ALA A 148 -9.15 8.72 6.71
N ASP A 149 -8.51 7.59 7.01
CA ASP A 149 -7.05 7.46 7.05
C ASP A 149 -6.46 7.07 5.68
N TYR A 150 -7.18 6.25 4.89
CA TYR A 150 -6.70 5.60 3.64
C TYR A 150 -7.66 5.81 2.46
N GLY A 151 -8.41 6.91 2.46
CA GLY A 151 -9.49 7.14 1.50
C GLY A 151 -9.00 7.29 0.05
N SER A 152 -7.83 7.89 -0.16
CA SER A 152 -7.18 8.08 -1.46
C SER A 152 -6.68 6.75 -2.03
N ASP A 153 -5.91 5.99 -1.24
CA ASP A 153 -5.38 4.66 -1.59
C ASP A 153 -6.46 3.72 -2.14
N TYR A 154 -7.60 3.60 -1.44
CA TYR A 154 -8.71 2.78 -1.91
C TYR A 154 -9.28 3.26 -3.25
N VAL A 155 -9.33 4.57 -3.51
CA VAL A 155 -9.80 5.08 -4.80
C VAL A 155 -8.77 4.77 -5.88
N TRP A 156 -7.51 4.99 -5.59
CA TRP A 156 -6.38 4.79 -6.48
C TRP A 156 -6.25 3.33 -6.91
N TRP A 157 -6.19 2.39 -5.97
CA TRP A 157 -5.99 0.97 -6.29
C TRP A 157 -7.17 0.39 -7.09
N PHE A 158 -8.41 0.66 -6.69
CA PHE A 158 -9.57 0.20 -7.47
C PHE A 158 -9.64 0.86 -8.86
N ALA A 159 -9.25 2.13 -9.00
CA ALA A 159 -9.22 2.79 -10.30
C ALA A 159 -8.16 2.16 -11.21
N ALA A 160 -6.93 1.97 -10.72
CA ALA A 160 -5.84 1.35 -11.45
C ALA A 160 -6.20 -0.07 -11.92
N ILE A 161 -6.67 -0.95 -11.01
CA ILE A 161 -7.16 -2.30 -11.36
C ILE A 161 -8.26 -2.26 -12.43
N SER A 162 -9.20 -1.31 -12.36
CA SER A 162 -10.28 -1.19 -13.35
C SER A 162 -9.78 -0.80 -14.76
N ASN A 163 -8.65 -0.10 -14.82
CA ASN A 163 -8.05 0.39 -16.06
C ASN A 163 -7.11 -0.63 -16.70
N THR A 164 -6.45 -1.50 -15.93
CA THR A 164 -5.32 -2.33 -16.41
C THR A 164 -5.56 -3.84 -16.44
N VAL A 165 -6.40 -4.41 -15.55
CA VAL A 165 -6.65 -5.87 -15.53
C VAL A 165 -7.27 -6.34 -16.85
N ARG A 166 -6.98 -7.57 -17.27
CA ARG A 166 -7.45 -8.16 -18.54
C ARG A 166 -8.88 -8.69 -18.46
N ASP A 167 -9.27 -9.27 -17.33
CA ASP A 167 -10.61 -9.83 -17.13
C ASP A 167 -11.67 -8.73 -16.98
N GLU A 168 -12.64 -8.68 -17.89
CA GLU A 168 -13.66 -7.63 -17.95
C GLU A 168 -14.60 -7.63 -16.73
N ARG A 169 -14.83 -8.79 -16.11
CA ARG A 169 -15.70 -8.92 -14.93
C ARG A 169 -15.02 -8.35 -13.69
N LEU A 170 -13.73 -8.64 -13.49
CA LEU A 170 -12.91 -8.07 -12.43
C LEU A 170 -12.71 -6.57 -12.65
N ARG A 171 -12.43 -6.12 -13.88
CA ARG A 171 -12.36 -4.68 -14.23
C ARG A 171 -13.65 -3.94 -13.87
N GLN A 172 -14.81 -4.44 -14.29
CA GLN A 172 -16.09 -3.79 -14.02
C GLN A 172 -16.40 -3.77 -12.52
N MET A 173 -16.10 -4.86 -11.79
CA MET A 173 -16.25 -4.89 -10.33
C MET A 173 -15.34 -3.86 -9.64
N ALA A 174 -14.08 -3.76 -10.05
CA ALA A 174 -13.15 -2.74 -9.55
C ALA A 174 -13.63 -1.33 -9.91
N ARG A 175 -14.15 -1.10 -11.13
CA ARG A 175 -14.69 0.19 -11.58
C ARG A 175 -15.86 0.65 -10.71
N ASP A 176 -16.79 -0.25 -10.38
CA ASP A 176 -17.93 0.08 -9.53
C ASP A 176 -17.49 0.41 -8.09
N MET A 177 -16.48 -0.29 -7.56
CA MET A 177 -15.86 0.00 -6.27
C MET A 177 -15.11 1.35 -6.30
N ALA A 178 -14.32 1.61 -7.34
CA ALA A 178 -13.57 2.85 -7.55
C ALA A 178 -14.52 4.05 -7.61
N ILE A 179 -15.61 3.98 -8.39
CA ILE A 179 -16.61 5.05 -8.49
C ILE A 179 -17.33 5.28 -7.15
N ALA A 180 -17.60 4.22 -6.38
CA ALA A 180 -18.21 4.35 -5.05
C ALA A 180 -17.26 5.04 -4.05
N CYS A 181 -15.98 4.65 -4.03
CA CYS A 181 -14.95 5.29 -3.21
C CYS A 181 -14.73 6.75 -3.66
N ALA A 182 -14.56 7.01 -4.96
CA ALA A 182 -14.32 8.33 -5.53
C ALA A 182 -15.42 9.34 -5.17
N ARG A 183 -16.69 8.94 -5.33
CA ARG A 183 -17.85 9.77 -4.93
C ARG A 183 -17.85 10.06 -3.44
N ARG A 184 -17.44 9.10 -2.59
CA ARG A 184 -17.35 9.30 -1.15
C ARG A 184 -16.21 10.24 -0.78
N TRP A 185 -15.04 10.08 -1.40
CA TRP A 185 -13.87 10.93 -1.19
C TRP A 185 -14.15 12.38 -1.60
N LEU A 186 -14.74 12.62 -2.77
CA LEU A 186 -15.18 13.96 -3.19
C LEU A 186 -16.23 14.60 -2.28
N LEU A 187 -17.08 13.79 -1.62
CA LEU A 187 -18.06 14.30 -0.65
C LEU A 187 -17.41 14.80 0.65
N THR A 188 -16.28 14.20 1.06
CA THR A 188 -15.52 14.57 2.27
C THR A 188 -14.40 15.59 2.00
N HIS A 189 -13.80 15.58 0.80
CA HIS A 189 -12.64 16.38 0.39
C HIS A 189 -13.00 17.44 -0.67
N ARG A 190 -14.06 18.21 -0.39
CA ARG A 190 -14.60 19.23 -1.32
C ARG A 190 -13.72 20.47 -1.55
N ALA A 191 -12.71 20.66 -0.71
CA ALA A 191 -11.79 21.79 -0.73
C ALA A 191 -10.53 21.37 0.04
N LEU A 192 -9.37 21.90 -0.34
CA LEU A 192 -8.14 21.64 0.39
C LEU A 192 -8.19 22.34 1.77
N PRO A 193 -7.82 21.67 2.88
CA PRO A 193 -7.69 22.32 4.19
C PRO A 193 -6.71 23.50 4.15
N LYS A 194 -7.03 24.59 4.85
CA LYS A 194 -6.19 25.82 4.83
C LYS A 194 -4.80 25.58 5.42
N ASP A 195 -4.79 24.71 6.42
CA ASP A 195 -3.66 24.18 7.19
C ASP A 195 -3.10 22.86 6.63
N ALA A 196 -3.48 22.46 5.40
CA ALA A 196 -2.90 21.31 4.71
C ALA A 196 -1.36 21.37 4.68
N ASP A 197 -0.73 20.33 5.19
CA ASP A 197 0.70 20.06 5.14
C ASP A 197 1.11 19.34 3.82
N ALA A 198 2.37 18.95 3.71
CA ALA A 198 2.91 18.24 2.54
C ALA A 198 2.19 16.90 2.33
N ASP A 199 2.01 16.10 3.39
CA ASP A 199 1.36 14.80 3.32
C ASP A 199 -0.12 14.92 2.90
N THR A 200 -0.85 15.91 3.42
CA THR A 200 -2.22 16.22 2.96
C THR A 200 -2.27 16.57 1.47
N ILE A 201 -1.24 17.24 0.94
CA ILE A 201 -1.16 17.57 -0.50
C ILE A 201 -0.85 16.32 -1.34
N ILE A 202 0.00 15.41 -0.86
CA ILE A 202 0.25 14.11 -1.51
C ILE A 202 -1.05 13.29 -1.59
N ASP A 203 -1.79 13.18 -0.48
CA ASP A 203 -3.09 12.48 -0.41
C ASP A 203 -4.10 13.02 -1.43
N PHE A 204 -4.21 14.35 -1.54
CA PHE A 204 -5.10 15.01 -2.49
C PHE A 204 -4.66 14.82 -3.96
N VAL A 205 -3.36 14.78 -4.24
CA VAL A 205 -2.84 14.44 -5.58
C VAL A 205 -3.16 12.98 -5.93
N SER A 206 -2.85 12.05 -5.03
CA SER A 206 -3.15 10.61 -5.16
C SER A 206 -4.62 10.36 -5.49
N GLY A 207 -5.51 10.89 -4.62
CA GLY A 207 -6.95 10.73 -4.77
C GLY A 207 -7.46 11.32 -6.08
N LEU A 208 -7.07 12.55 -6.42
CA LEU A 208 -7.63 13.21 -7.61
C LEU A 208 -7.09 12.69 -8.94
N ASP A 209 -5.86 12.21 -9.00
CA ASP A 209 -5.31 11.58 -10.21
C ASP A 209 -6.13 10.33 -10.58
N ALA A 210 -6.35 9.47 -9.58
CA ALA A 210 -7.22 8.30 -9.71
C ALA A 210 -8.66 8.68 -10.11
N ILE A 211 -9.22 9.72 -9.49
CA ILE A 211 -10.59 10.21 -9.75
C ILE A 211 -10.72 10.82 -11.16
N GLU A 212 -9.69 11.52 -11.66
CA GLU A 212 -9.63 12.01 -13.04
C GLU A 212 -9.58 10.85 -14.04
N SER A 213 -8.85 9.76 -13.74
CA SER A 213 -8.85 8.53 -14.56
C SER A 213 -10.23 7.87 -14.70
N LEU A 214 -11.10 8.05 -13.70
CA LEU A 214 -12.50 7.58 -13.74
C LEU A 214 -13.44 8.52 -14.52
N GLY A 215 -12.95 9.70 -14.94
CA GLY A 215 -13.69 10.73 -15.66
C GLY A 215 -14.37 11.77 -14.76
N LEU A 216 -13.96 11.91 -13.48
CA LEU A 216 -14.60 12.76 -12.48
C LEU A 216 -13.74 14.01 -12.14
N ARG A 217 -13.42 14.81 -13.16
CA ARG A 217 -12.50 15.95 -13.06
C ARG A 217 -13.00 17.11 -12.16
N ASP A 218 -12.10 17.67 -11.36
CA ASP A 218 -12.29 18.90 -10.57
C ASP A 218 -11.12 19.88 -10.77
N ASP A 219 -11.26 20.77 -11.77
CA ASP A 219 -10.24 21.76 -12.11
C ASP A 219 -10.01 22.81 -11.01
N GLN A 220 -11.02 23.11 -10.20
CA GLN A 220 -10.88 24.11 -9.14
C GLN A 220 -9.99 23.55 -8.03
N LEU A 221 -10.28 22.32 -7.58
CA LEU A 221 -9.50 21.68 -6.52
C LEU A 221 -8.07 21.39 -6.99
N LYS A 222 -7.88 20.98 -8.25
CA LYS A 222 -6.54 20.83 -8.86
C LYS A 222 -5.71 22.12 -8.79
N GLU A 223 -6.33 23.27 -9.04
CA GLU A 223 -5.65 24.58 -8.96
C GLU A 223 -5.47 25.07 -7.52
N GLU A 224 -6.32 24.69 -6.57
CA GLU A 224 -6.09 24.90 -5.13
C GLU A 224 -4.85 24.12 -4.65
N ILE A 225 -4.75 22.83 -5.00
CA ILE A 225 -3.61 21.97 -4.66
C ILE A 225 -2.32 22.50 -5.30
N ARG A 226 -2.35 22.84 -6.60
CA ARG A 226 -1.18 23.38 -7.32
C ARG A 226 -0.60 24.61 -6.62
N ARG A 227 -1.46 25.54 -6.17
CA ARG A 227 -1.03 26.75 -5.43
C ARG A 227 -0.56 26.43 -4.01
N ALA A 228 -1.14 25.43 -3.36
CA ALA A 228 -0.74 25.02 -2.01
C ALA A 228 0.61 24.28 -1.99
N ALA A 229 0.93 23.49 -3.02
CA ALA A 229 2.18 22.76 -3.16
C ALA A 229 3.40 23.69 -3.22
N LEU A 230 3.26 24.88 -3.83
CA LEU A 230 4.30 25.92 -3.89
C LEU A 230 4.75 26.47 -2.52
N ARG A 231 4.06 26.12 -1.42
CA ARG A 231 4.43 26.50 -0.05
C ARG A 231 5.51 25.59 0.55
N PHE A 232 5.78 24.44 -0.05
CA PHE A 232 6.61 23.37 0.48
C PHE A 232 7.84 23.13 -0.39
N THR A 233 8.92 22.66 0.23
CA THR A 233 10.20 22.35 -0.41
C THR A 233 10.30 20.87 -0.77
N ALA A 234 11.31 20.51 -1.57
CA ALA A 234 11.65 19.09 -1.81
C ALA A 234 11.84 18.30 -0.51
N ARG A 235 12.37 18.90 0.55
CA ARG A 235 12.57 18.21 1.84
C ARG A 235 11.29 17.99 2.63
N ASP A 236 10.27 18.83 2.42
CA ASP A 236 8.98 18.68 3.10
C ASP A 236 8.16 17.55 2.46
N PHE A 237 8.26 17.35 1.14
CA PHE A 237 7.61 16.24 0.43
C PHE A 237 8.43 14.93 0.42
N LEU A 238 9.76 15.02 0.30
CA LEU A 238 10.62 13.88 -0.06
C LEU A 238 11.66 13.53 1.02
N SER A 239 11.68 14.21 2.17
CA SER A 239 12.72 14.12 3.23
C SER A 239 14.17 14.52 2.83
N PHE A 240 14.48 14.69 1.54
CA PHE A 240 15.78 15.16 1.03
C PHE A 240 15.61 16.07 -0.20
N ASP A 241 16.70 16.71 -0.64
CA ASP A 241 16.73 17.42 -1.93
C ASP A 241 17.39 16.53 -2.99
N PRO A 242 16.63 15.87 -3.88
CA PRO A 242 17.20 14.97 -4.88
C PRO A 242 18.09 15.68 -5.90
N LYS A 243 18.00 17.01 -6.06
CA LYS A 243 18.90 17.78 -6.92
C LYS A 243 20.27 18.00 -6.29
N GLY A 244 20.34 18.06 -4.96
CA GLY A 244 21.57 18.33 -4.20
C GLY A 244 22.25 17.10 -3.60
N GLU A 245 21.51 16.10 -3.14
CA GLU A 245 22.04 14.97 -2.35
C GLU A 245 21.42 13.62 -2.73
N PRO A 246 22.15 12.49 -2.55
CA PRO A 246 21.58 11.15 -2.69
C PRO A 246 20.62 10.84 -1.54
N PRO A 247 19.79 9.77 -1.66
CA PRO A 247 18.89 9.32 -0.61
C PRO A 247 19.63 9.13 0.73
N PRO A 248 19.22 9.86 1.79
CA PRO A 248 19.91 9.83 3.08
C PRO A 248 19.63 8.56 3.89
N ALA A 249 20.44 8.36 4.92
CA ALA A 249 20.27 7.31 5.94
C ALA A 249 20.18 7.89 7.36
N ASP A 250 19.88 9.19 7.48
CA ASP A 250 19.74 9.92 8.74
C ASP A 250 18.34 10.57 8.90
N VAL A 251 17.37 10.14 8.09
CA VAL A 251 15.95 10.47 8.28
C VAL A 251 15.38 9.56 9.37
N PRO A 252 14.88 10.10 10.49
CA PRO A 252 14.24 9.28 11.52
C PRO A 252 12.93 8.69 11.00
N ASP A 253 12.61 7.51 11.52
CA ASP A 253 11.29 6.89 11.36
C ASP A 253 10.29 7.45 12.39
N GLU A 254 9.00 7.12 12.25
CA GLU A 254 7.98 7.38 13.28
C GLU A 254 8.44 6.77 14.62
N CYS A 255 8.24 7.49 15.72
CA CYS A 255 8.58 6.96 17.02
C CYS A 255 7.59 5.86 17.46
N GLU A 256 8.03 4.59 17.39
CA GLU A 256 7.34 3.35 17.87
C GLU A 256 6.60 3.45 19.23
N TYR A 257 6.91 4.44 20.06
CA TYR A 257 6.44 4.56 21.45
C TYR A 257 5.36 5.62 21.67
N ASP A 258 5.32 6.66 20.85
CA ASP A 258 4.40 7.80 20.99
C ASP A 258 3.79 8.30 19.67
N GLY A 259 4.22 7.77 18.52
CA GLY A 259 3.70 8.12 17.20
C GLY A 259 4.18 9.47 16.67
N ALA A 260 5.23 10.06 17.25
CA ALA A 260 5.79 11.31 16.73
C ALA A 260 6.52 11.06 15.39
N ASN A 261 5.99 11.63 14.31
CA ASN A 261 6.53 11.53 12.94
C ASN A 261 7.24 12.83 12.46
N ASP A 262 7.17 13.90 13.23
CA ASP A 262 7.74 15.24 12.97
C ASP A 262 9.15 15.43 13.56
N ASN A 263 9.90 14.33 13.76
CA ASN A 263 11.27 14.39 14.26
C ASN A 263 12.23 14.90 13.17
N PRO A 264 13.01 15.98 13.42
CA PRO A 264 13.84 16.56 12.37
C PRO A 264 14.96 15.62 11.93
N ARG A 265 15.34 15.69 10.66
CA ARG A 265 16.45 14.90 10.09
C ARG A 265 17.72 14.99 10.94
N GLY A 266 18.37 13.84 11.16
CA GLY A 266 19.52 13.66 12.03
C GLY A 266 19.20 13.51 13.53
N ALA A 267 17.94 13.67 13.96
CA ALA A 267 17.54 13.50 15.36
C ALA A 267 17.67 12.03 15.80
N LYS A 268 18.59 11.75 16.73
CA LYS A 268 18.80 10.38 17.24
C LYS A 268 17.80 9.96 18.34
N PHE A 269 16.98 10.90 18.81
CA PHE A 269 16.03 10.70 19.90
C PHE A 269 14.73 11.46 19.62
N CYS A 270 13.59 10.84 19.93
CA CYS A 270 12.26 11.43 19.78
C CYS A 270 12.17 12.73 20.56
N HIS A 271 11.70 13.79 19.93
CA HIS A 271 11.56 15.08 20.59
C HIS A 271 10.45 15.07 21.66
N VAL A 272 9.50 14.13 21.62
CA VAL A 272 8.47 13.89 22.65
C VAL A 272 9.00 12.96 23.76
N CYS A 273 8.96 11.63 23.61
CA CYS A 273 9.31 10.69 24.69
C CYS A 273 10.80 10.51 24.98
N LYS A 274 11.70 11.18 24.23
CA LYS A 274 13.18 11.13 24.39
C LYS A 274 13.81 9.74 24.19
N ARG A 275 13.08 8.77 23.66
CA ARG A 275 13.62 7.45 23.29
C ARG A 275 14.42 7.52 22.00
N ARG A 276 15.36 6.60 21.80
CA ARG A 276 16.13 6.50 20.57
C ARG A 276 15.20 6.19 19.40
N LEU A 277 15.39 6.89 18.27
CA LEU A 277 14.64 6.66 17.03
C LEU A 277 15.30 5.57 16.19
N ALA A 278 14.48 4.83 15.44
CA ALA A 278 14.92 4.11 14.25
C ALA A 278 15.26 5.14 13.14
N MET A 279 16.01 4.70 12.14
CA MET A 279 16.36 5.50 10.97
C MET A 279 15.85 4.76 9.75
N ARG A 280 15.15 5.48 8.87
CA ARG A 280 14.72 4.98 7.57
C ARG A 280 15.94 4.56 6.75
N THR A 281 15.82 3.50 5.95
CA THR A 281 16.92 3.09 5.07
C THR A 281 17.00 4.01 3.84
N ARG A 282 18.15 4.02 3.14
CA ARG A 282 18.29 4.78 1.88
C ARG A 282 17.35 4.32 0.77
N TYR A 283 16.90 3.06 0.86
CA TYR A 283 15.92 2.44 -0.02
C TYR A 283 14.55 3.03 0.29
N ASP A 284 14.18 2.98 1.57
CA ASP A 284 12.91 3.47 2.09
C ASP A 284 12.66 4.95 1.80
N VAL A 285 13.64 5.82 2.09
CA VAL A 285 13.55 7.25 1.74
C VAL A 285 13.50 7.49 0.22
N TRP A 286 14.09 6.61 -0.60
CA TRP A 286 14.13 6.82 -2.05
C TRP A 286 12.84 6.39 -2.74
N TYR A 287 12.26 5.23 -2.40
CA TYR A 287 11.06 4.76 -3.10
C TYR A 287 9.84 5.64 -2.78
N ASP A 288 9.71 6.12 -1.52
CA ASP A 288 8.70 7.13 -1.16
C ASP A 288 8.80 8.37 -2.05
N ALA A 289 10.01 8.91 -2.19
CA ALA A 289 10.26 10.06 -3.04
C ALA A 289 10.00 9.77 -4.53
N LEU A 290 10.29 8.54 -4.98
CA LEU A 290 10.10 8.10 -6.36
C LEU A 290 8.61 8.00 -6.71
N VAL A 291 7.80 7.42 -5.81
CA VAL A 291 6.34 7.32 -5.92
C VAL A 291 5.72 8.72 -5.86
N THR A 292 6.08 9.52 -4.85
CA THR A 292 5.57 10.89 -4.68
C THR A 292 5.83 11.76 -5.90
N THR A 293 7.04 11.70 -6.48
CA THR A 293 7.37 12.49 -7.68
C THR A 293 6.76 11.92 -8.97
N HIS A 294 6.58 10.60 -9.11
CA HIS A 294 5.79 10.01 -10.21
C HIS A 294 4.36 10.54 -10.19
N MET A 295 3.67 10.43 -9.04
CA MET A 295 2.26 10.83 -8.90
C MET A 295 2.08 12.34 -9.13
N GLY A 296 3.01 13.15 -8.60
CA GLY A 296 3.03 14.59 -8.83
C GLY A 296 3.18 14.95 -10.31
N ASP A 297 4.21 14.42 -10.99
CA ASP A 297 4.45 14.74 -12.40
C ASP A 297 3.37 14.14 -13.33
N HIS A 298 2.85 12.94 -13.03
CA HIS A 298 1.73 12.31 -13.76
C HIS A 298 0.45 13.18 -13.68
N TYR A 299 0.10 13.64 -12.49
CA TYR A 299 -1.08 14.51 -12.28
C TYR A 299 -0.86 15.95 -12.78
N GLY A 300 0.39 16.38 -13.01
CA GLY A 300 0.75 17.74 -13.42
C GLY A 300 0.83 18.75 -12.28
N ILE A 301 1.33 18.31 -11.11
CA ILE A 301 1.65 19.11 -9.92
C ILE A 301 2.99 18.65 -9.34
N THR A 302 4.05 19.42 -9.53
CA THR A 302 5.40 19.07 -9.03
C THR A 302 5.46 19.10 -7.50
N LEU A 303 5.70 17.94 -6.89
CA LEU A 303 5.82 17.75 -5.44
C LEU A 303 7.29 17.89 -5.01
N GLY A 304 7.78 19.13 -5.07
CA GLY A 304 9.13 19.54 -4.63
C GLY A 304 10.26 19.26 -5.62
N ALA A 305 10.22 18.15 -6.36
CA ALA A 305 11.14 17.82 -7.45
C ALA A 305 10.43 17.03 -8.56
N HIS A 306 11.10 16.82 -9.70
CA HIS A 306 10.59 15.95 -10.76
C HIS A 306 11.03 14.50 -10.56
N TYR A 307 10.28 13.56 -11.14
CA TYR A 307 10.57 12.12 -11.11
C TYR A 307 12.00 11.80 -11.56
N ALA A 308 12.46 12.45 -12.64
CA ALA A 308 13.82 12.29 -13.15
C ALA A 308 14.92 12.75 -12.15
N ASP A 309 14.63 13.72 -11.27
CA ASP A 309 15.58 14.16 -10.24
C ASP A 309 15.80 13.08 -9.17
N VAL A 310 14.75 12.33 -8.82
CA VAL A 310 14.81 11.24 -7.84
C VAL A 310 15.38 9.97 -8.48
N LEU A 311 14.88 9.59 -9.67
CA LEU A 311 15.30 8.39 -10.38
C LEU A 311 16.81 8.38 -10.66
N ARG A 312 17.43 9.54 -10.91
CA ARG A 312 18.88 9.68 -11.20
C ARG A 312 19.81 8.99 -10.18
N TRP A 313 19.32 8.75 -8.96
CA TRP A 313 20.06 8.14 -7.87
C TRP A 313 20.02 6.61 -7.81
N LEU A 314 19.30 5.94 -8.72
CA LEU A 314 19.25 4.48 -8.82
C LEU A 314 20.66 3.82 -8.76
N PRO A 315 21.70 4.30 -9.45
CA PRO A 315 23.05 3.70 -9.35
C PRO A 315 23.69 3.79 -7.96
N ALA A 316 23.26 4.72 -7.10
CA ALA A 316 23.77 4.87 -5.72
C ALA A 316 23.11 3.89 -4.73
N LEU A 317 22.02 3.24 -5.12
CA LEU A 317 21.38 2.19 -4.32
C LEU A 317 22.07 0.84 -4.52
N ALA A 318 22.51 0.57 -5.74
CA ALA A 318 23.24 -0.63 -6.13
C ALA A 318 24.61 -0.77 -5.42
N PRO A 319 25.12 -2.00 -5.20
CA PRO A 319 24.48 -3.28 -5.50
C PRO A 319 23.41 -3.67 -4.47
N TYR A 320 22.27 -4.17 -4.95
CA TYR A 320 21.17 -4.64 -4.12
C TYR A 320 21.58 -5.87 -3.32
N ARG A 321 21.48 -5.79 -1.99
CA ARG A 321 21.98 -6.82 -1.08
C ARG A 321 20.92 -7.88 -0.82
N ALA A 322 20.85 -8.88 -1.69
CA ALA A 322 20.01 -10.06 -1.47
C ALA A 322 20.60 -11.06 -0.42
N LYS A 323 21.34 -10.57 0.59
CA LYS A 323 22.09 -11.37 1.58
C LYS A 323 21.34 -11.44 2.91
N GLY A 324 20.55 -12.49 3.10
CA GLY A 324 19.82 -12.71 4.34
C GLY A 324 18.86 -13.89 4.22
N ARG A 325 17.92 -13.98 5.18
CA ARG A 325 16.81 -14.95 5.13
C ARG A 325 15.56 -14.41 4.44
N GLY A 326 15.59 -13.15 4.00
CA GLY A 326 14.43 -12.46 3.42
C GLY A 326 13.63 -11.63 4.43
N THR A 327 14.09 -11.56 5.68
CA THR A 327 13.38 -10.92 6.81
C THR A 327 14.17 -9.76 7.44
N ASP A 328 15.25 -9.33 6.81
CA ASP A 328 16.06 -8.20 7.25
C ASP A 328 15.63 -6.90 6.56
N VAL A 329 15.52 -5.81 7.32
CA VAL A 329 14.91 -4.55 6.85
C VAL A 329 15.61 -3.97 5.61
N GLU A 330 16.95 -4.00 5.53
CA GLU A 330 17.67 -3.52 4.33
C GLU A 330 17.32 -4.35 3.07
N PHE A 331 17.05 -5.66 3.20
CA PHE A 331 16.57 -6.48 2.08
C PHE A 331 15.10 -6.18 1.74
N ILE A 332 14.23 -6.08 2.75
CA ILE A 332 12.80 -5.81 2.57
C ILE A 332 12.62 -4.48 1.82
N ASP A 333 13.22 -3.40 2.32
CA ASP A 333 13.14 -2.07 1.70
C ASP A 333 13.76 -2.04 0.30
N ALA A 334 14.83 -2.83 0.07
CA ALA A 334 15.42 -2.96 -1.26
C ALA A 334 14.47 -3.66 -2.24
N VAL A 335 13.70 -4.67 -1.81
CA VAL A 335 12.66 -5.27 -2.66
C VAL A 335 11.59 -4.23 -2.99
N TYR A 336 10.98 -3.60 -1.97
CA TYR A 336 9.96 -2.56 -2.17
C TYR A 336 10.46 -1.41 -3.07
N SER A 337 11.73 -1.03 -2.97
CA SER A 337 12.31 0.00 -3.84
C SER A 337 12.33 -0.40 -5.31
N ILE A 338 12.68 -1.66 -5.59
CA ILE A 338 12.82 -2.14 -6.96
C ILE A 338 11.47 -2.50 -7.59
N THR A 339 10.49 -2.94 -6.78
CA THR A 339 9.10 -3.10 -7.25
C THR A 339 8.47 -1.74 -7.57
N HIS A 340 8.62 -0.74 -6.70
CA HIS A 340 8.11 0.62 -6.95
C HIS A 340 8.85 1.37 -8.07
N LEU A 341 10.13 1.05 -8.32
CA LEU A 341 10.81 1.46 -9.55
C LEU A 341 10.13 0.88 -10.79
N VAL A 342 9.77 -0.41 -10.78
CA VAL A 342 9.04 -1.04 -11.89
C VAL A 342 7.65 -0.42 -12.04
N TYR A 343 6.91 -0.18 -10.95
CA TYR A 343 5.58 0.42 -11.01
C TYR A 343 5.58 1.86 -11.54
N THR A 344 6.49 2.70 -11.07
CA THR A 344 6.57 4.10 -11.53
C THR A 344 7.08 4.21 -12.98
N LEU A 345 7.87 3.24 -13.46
CA LEU A 345 8.29 3.18 -14.86
C LEU A 345 7.23 2.55 -15.78
N ASN A 346 6.51 1.52 -15.32
CA ASN A 346 5.46 0.84 -16.09
C ASN A 346 4.09 1.56 -16.06
N ASP A 347 4.02 2.66 -15.29
CA ASP A 347 2.83 3.48 -15.08
C ASP A 347 1.68 2.66 -14.46
N PHE A 348 2.00 1.98 -13.35
CA PHE A 348 1.17 1.03 -12.61
C PHE A 348 0.34 0.11 -13.52
N TRP A 349 1.04 -0.79 -14.19
CA TRP A 349 0.51 -1.84 -15.07
C TRP A 349 -0.09 -1.33 -16.40
N THR A 350 0.21 -0.10 -16.81
CA THR A 350 -0.24 0.41 -18.12
C THR A 350 0.65 -0.08 -19.26
N TYR A 351 1.97 -0.18 -19.05
CA TYR A 351 2.95 -0.52 -20.09
C TYR A 351 3.76 -1.77 -19.75
N ARG A 352 4.27 -2.46 -20.77
CA ARG A 352 5.34 -3.45 -20.61
C ARG A 352 6.70 -2.75 -20.52
N LEU A 353 7.63 -3.28 -19.72
CA LEU A 353 9.01 -2.82 -19.64
C LEU A 353 9.98 -3.74 -20.40
N ASP A 354 10.93 -3.12 -21.11
CA ASP A 354 12.08 -3.83 -21.67
C ASP A 354 13.10 -4.17 -20.57
N THR A 355 13.35 -5.46 -20.38
CA THR A 355 14.38 -5.99 -19.47
C THR A 355 15.78 -5.41 -19.68
N GLN A 356 16.12 -4.96 -20.90
CA GLN A 356 17.43 -4.37 -21.20
C GLN A 356 17.63 -2.99 -20.56
N LEU A 357 16.56 -2.31 -20.13
CA LEU A 357 16.64 -1.04 -19.41
C LEU A 357 16.99 -1.23 -17.92
N LEU A 358 16.61 -2.38 -17.35
CA LEU A 358 16.68 -2.68 -15.90
C LEU A 358 17.25 -4.09 -15.60
N PRO A 359 18.41 -4.48 -16.17
CA PRO A 359 18.90 -5.85 -16.10
C PRO A 359 19.40 -6.26 -14.71
N GLN A 360 19.77 -5.31 -13.83
CA GLN A 360 20.19 -5.65 -12.47
C GLN A 360 18.99 -5.90 -11.56
N GLU A 361 17.96 -5.10 -11.76
CA GLU A 361 16.71 -5.02 -11.03
C GLU A 361 15.86 -6.26 -11.29
N HIS A 362 15.70 -6.64 -12.57
CA HIS A 362 15.04 -7.87 -12.99
C HIS A 362 15.68 -9.12 -12.35
N GLU A 363 17.01 -9.24 -12.41
CA GLU A 363 17.72 -10.38 -11.81
C GLU A 363 17.68 -10.35 -10.27
N PHE A 364 17.67 -9.16 -9.65
CA PHE A 364 17.47 -9.03 -8.21
C PHE A 364 16.06 -9.49 -7.77
N LEU A 365 15.01 -9.11 -8.51
CA LEU A 365 13.64 -9.57 -8.25
C LEU A 365 13.52 -11.10 -8.39
N LYS A 366 14.05 -11.70 -9.47
CA LYS A 366 14.10 -13.16 -9.64
C LYS A 366 14.87 -13.87 -8.52
N ALA A 367 15.96 -13.30 -8.04
CA ALA A 367 16.73 -13.82 -6.90
C ALA A 367 16.06 -13.59 -5.54
N SER A 368 14.99 -12.79 -5.48
CA SER A 368 14.27 -12.42 -4.26
C SER A 368 12.97 -13.20 -4.07
N LEU A 369 12.24 -13.57 -5.13
CA LEU A 369 10.99 -14.34 -4.98
C LEU A 369 11.15 -15.65 -4.17
N PRO A 370 12.23 -16.45 -4.35
CA PRO A 370 12.44 -17.64 -3.51
C PRO A 370 12.64 -17.33 -2.02
N LYS A 371 13.08 -16.12 -1.68
CA LYS A 371 13.24 -15.66 -0.29
C LYS A 371 11.92 -15.19 0.30
N ALA A 372 11.13 -14.44 -0.47
CA ALA A 372 9.77 -14.06 -0.09
C ALA A 372 8.89 -15.31 0.17
N LEU A 373 8.96 -16.31 -0.71
CA LEU A 373 8.35 -17.63 -0.54
C LEU A 373 8.84 -18.36 0.73
N ALA A 374 10.13 -18.31 1.04
CA ALA A 374 10.69 -18.93 2.25
C ALA A 374 10.29 -18.19 3.54
N ALA A 375 10.17 -16.86 3.48
CA ALA A 375 9.66 -16.02 4.55
C ALA A 375 8.13 -16.09 4.71
N ARG A 376 7.42 -16.66 3.72
CA ARG A 376 5.96 -16.69 3.61
C ARG A 376 5.30 -15.30 3.59
N ASP A 377 6.03 -14.33 3.04
CA ASP A 377 5.59 -12.95 2.93
C ASP A 377 4.71 -12.77 1.69
N ALA A 378 3.39 -12.86 1.87
CA ALA A 378 2.43 -12.76 0.77
C ALA A 378 2.48 -11.40 0.06
N ASP A 379 2.87 -10.34 0.78
CA ASP A 379 2.96 -8.97 0.27
C ASP A 379 4.12 -8.86 -0.73
N MET A 380 5.32 -9.24 -0.25
CA MET A 380 6.53 -9.28 -1.05
C MET A 380 6.46 -10.29 -2.21
N ILE A 381 5.78 -11.43 -2.03
CA ILE A 381 5.53 -12.39 -3.12
C ILE A 381 4.70 -11.74 -4.22
N GLY A 382 3.60 -11.05 -3.83
CA GLY A 382 2.72 -10.35 -4.74
C GLY A 382 3.47 -9.32 -5.58
N GLU A 383 4.18 -8.39 -4.94
CA GLU A 383 4.87 -7.33 -5.66
C GLU A 383 6.02 -7.82 -6.57
N ILE A 384 6.80 -8.82 -6.12
CA ILE A 384 7.87 -9.37 -6.96
C ILE A 384 7.27 -10.06 -8.19
N MET A 385 6.20 -10.85 -8.04
CA MET A 385 5.54 -11.50 -9.18
C MET A 385 5.02 -10.48 -10.18
N ASP A 386 4.31 -9.48 -9.69
CA ASP A 386 3.70 -8.40 -10.47
C ASP A 386 4.73 -7.56 -11.24
N SER A 387 5.82 -7.20 -10.57
CA SER A 387 6.98 -6.53 -11.18
C SER A 387 7.66 -7.40 -12.25
N LEU A 388 7.75 -8.71 -12.04
CA LEU A 388 8.30 -9.65 -13.03
C LEU A 388 7.37 -9.85 -14.23
N LYS A 389 6.04 -9.87 -14.03
CA LYS A 389 5.06 -9.89 -15.13
C LYS A 389 5.15 -8.63 -16.00
N SER A 390 5.53 -7.49 -15.43
CA SER A 390 5.75 -6.24 -16.17
C SER A 390 6.93 -6.32 -17.16
N PHE A 391 7.89 -7.22 -16.94
CA PHE A 391 8.94 -7.58 -17.91
C PHE A 391 8.49 -8.66 -18.92
N GLY A 392 7.30 -9.21 -18.74
CA GLY A 392 6.67 -10.23 -19.57
C GLY A 392 6.99 -11.68 -19.19
N LEU A 393 7.28 -11.95 -17.91
CA LEU A 393 7.14 -13.31 -17.37
C LEU A 393 5.64 -13.65 -17.22
N ASP A 394 5.29 -14.93 -17.35
CA ASP A 394 3.91 -15.43 -17.24
C ASP A 394 3.85 -16.76 -16.44
N ASP A 395 2.68 -17.39 -16.37
CA ASP A 395 2.48 -18.67 -15.66
C ASP A 395 3.19 -19.90 -16.26
N SER A 396 3.94 -19.74 -17.35
CA SER A 396 4.90 -20.74 -17.83
C SER A 396 6.25 -20.65 -17.10
N ASP A 397 6.58 -19.50 -16.50
CA ASP A 397 7.80 -19.36 -15.70
C ASP A 397 7.66 -20.13 -14.35
N PRO A 398 8.60 -21.03 -14.01
CA PRO A 398 8.52 -21.82 -12.78
C PRO A 398 8.57 -21.02 -11.46
N LEU A 399 9.04 -19.78 -11.47
CA LEU A 399 9.02 -18.89 -10.31
C LEU A 399 7.65 -18.25 -10.14
N ILE A 400 7.08 -17.70 -11.22
CA ILE A 400 5.71 -17.14 -11.22
C ILE A 400 4.71 -18.22 -10.82
N ASN A 401 4.77 -19.40 -11.44
CA ASN A 401 3.83 -20.49 -11.11
C ASN A 401 3.91 -20.94 -9.64
N LYS A 402 5.10 -20.97 -9.03
CA LYS A 402 5.25 -21.26 -7.59
C LYS A 402 4.64 -20.17 -6.72
N GLY A 403 4.81 -18.90 -7.09
CA GLY A 403 4.17 -17.77 -6.43
C GLY A 403 2.64 -17.83 -6.52
N THR A 404 2.10 -18.09 -7.72
CA THR A 404 0.66 -18.28 -7.96
C THR A 404 0.10 -19.41 -7.10
N LEU A 405 0.72 -20.61 -7.14
CA LEU A 405 0.29 -21.76 -6.33
C LEU A 405 0.41 -21.49 -4.82
N PHE A 406 1.44 -20.75 -4.38
CA PHE A 406 1.55 -20.30 -3.00
C PHE A 406 0.34 -19.42 -2.65
N LEU A 407 0.13 -18.29 -3.33
CA LEU A 407 -0.93 -17.34 -3.01
C LEU A 407 -2.32 -18.00 -3.00
N LEU A 408 -2.64 -18.85 -3.98
CA LEU A 408 -3.94 -19.55 -4.03
C LEU A 408 -4.14 -20.50 -2.84
N ALA A 409 -3.11 -21.26 -2.44
CA ALA A 409 -3.18 -22.17 -1.30
C ALA A 409 -3.23 -21.47 0.08
N HIS A 410 -3.03 -20.15 0.09
CA HIS A 410 -2.73 -19.35 1.28
C HIS A 410 -3.68 -18.15 1.47
N GLN A 411 -4.77 -18.05 0.71
CA GLN A 411 -5.79 -17.04 0.98
C GLN A 411 -6.56 -17.35 2.27
N ASN A 412 -6.74 -16.34 3.12
CA ASN A 412 -7.51 -16.44 4.36
C ASN A 412 -9.02 -16.63 4.07
N ARG A 413 -9.75 -17.18 5.05
CA ARG A 413 -11.20 -17.46 4.93
C ARG A 413 -12.07 -16.22 4.71
N ASP A 414 -11.61 -15.04 5.11
CA ASP A 414 -12.30 -13.76 4.85
C ASP A 414 -11.94 -13.15 3.47
N GLY A 415 -11.03 -13.77 2.73
CA GLY A 415 -10.53 -13.32 1.43
C GLY A 415 -9.24 -12.51 1.48
N SER A 416 -8.72 -12.16 2.67
CA SER A 416 -7.43 -11.45 2.78
C SER A 416 -6.24 -12.36 2.50
N TRP A 417 -5.07 -11.77 2.27
CA TRP A 417 -3.78 -12.40 2.53
C TRP A 417 -3.13 -11.72 3.76
N GLY A 418 -1.94 -12.17 4.15
CA GLY A 418 -1.24 -11.66 5.34
C GLY A 418 -1.85 -12.07 6.68
N ASP A 419 -1.31 -11.56 7.79
CA ASP A 419 -1.72 -11.94 9.14
C ASP A 419 -3.15 -11.46 9.48
N VAL A 420 -4.03 -12.41 9.79
CA VAL A 420 -5.42 -12.16 10.19
C VAL A 420 -5.53 -11.54 11.59
N HIS A 421 -4.50 -11.68 12.42
CA HIS A 421 -4.42 -11.13 13.77
C HIS A 421 -3.79 -9.75 13.85
N ASN A 422 -3.35 -9.21 12.70
CA ASN A 422 -2.82 -7.87 12.64
C ASN A 422 -3.92 -6.83 12.96
N ASN A 423 -3.56 -5.87 13.81
CA ASN A 423 -4.45 -4.81 14.27
C ASN A 423 -4.34 -3.55 13.40
N ASP A 424 -3.26 -3.39 12.64
CA ASP A 424 -3.23 -2.40 11.58
C ASP A 424 -4.03 -2.94 10.39
N VAL A 425 -4.99 -2.14 9.92
CA VAL A 425 -5.79 -2.51 8.77
C VAL A 425 -5.03 -2.30 7.46
N TYR A 426 -4.06 -1.38 7.44
CA TYR A 426 -3.18 -1.14 6.29
C TYR A 426 -2.42 -2.41 5.93
N GLU A 427 -1.64 -2.95 6.87
CA GLU A 427 -0.85 -4.17 6.68
C GLU A 427 -1.72 -5.39 6.29
N ARG A 428 -3.03 -5.38 6.59
CA ARG A 428 -3.98 -6.42 6.14
C ARG A 428 -4.53 -6.21 4.74
N TYR A 429 -4.89 -4.98 4.36
CA TYR A 429 -5.44 -4.73 3.02
C TYR A 429 -4.32 -4.60 1.99
N HIS A 430 -3.19 -3.98 2.30
CA HIS A 430 -2.01 -3.87 1.42
C HIS A 430 -1.52 -5.24 0.96
N ALA A 431 -1.23 -6.15 1.90
CA ALA A 431 -0.86 -7.53 1.59
C ALA A 431 -1.94 -8.32 0.82
N THR A 432 -3.20 -7.86 0.83
CA THR A 432 -4.29 -8.40 0.01
C THR A 432 -4.29 -7.80 -1.40
N GLU A 433 -4.02 -6.49 -1.53
CA GLU A 433 -3.89 -5.78 -2.80
C GLU A 433 -2.70 -6.30 -3.60
N THR A 434 -1.51 -6.40 -3.00
CA THR A 434 -0.30 -6.90 -3.68
C THR A 434 -0.41 -8.37 -4.06
N ALA A 435 -1.02 -9.22 -3.22
CA ALA A 435 -1.36 -10.60 -3.58
C ALA A 435 -2.33 -10.68 -4.77
N ILE A 436 -3.30 -9.76 -4.86
CA ILE A 436 -4.19 -9.65 -6.04
C ILE A 436 -3.39 -9.21 -7.27
N ASN A 437 -2.54 -8.19 -7.15
CA ASN A 437 -1.72 -7.70 -8.26
C ASN A 437 -0.84 -8.82 -8.83
N GLY A 438 -0.14 -9.58 -7.97
CA GLY A 438 0.67 -10.74 -8.39
C GLY A 438 -0.13 -11.86 -9.05
N LEU A 439 -1.40 -12.07 -8.67
CA LEU A 439 -2.30 -13.02 -9.32
C LEU A 439 -2.91 -12.49 -10.63
N CYS A 440 -3.11 -11.19 -10.75
CA CYS A 440 -3.75 -10.55 -11.90
C CYS A 440 -2.99 -10.75 -13.21
N GLU A 441 -3.75 -10.74 -14.30
CA GLU A 441 -3.25 -10.66 -15.67
C GLU A 441 -3.72 -9.32 -16.25
N TYR A 442 -2.81 -8.56 -16.87
CA TYR A 442 -3.10 -7.21 -17.34
C TYR A 442 -3.20 -7.12 -18.85
N THR A 443 -3.93 -6.11 -19.34
CA THR A 443 -3.87 -5.63 -20.72
C THR A 443 -2.74 -4.60 -20.84
N LEU A 444 -1.50 -5.04 -20.62
CA LEU A 444 -0.33 -4.20 -20.81
C LEU A 444 -0.31 -3.67 -22.25
N ARG A 445 -0.07 -2.38 -22.41
CA ARG A 445 0.19 -1.75 -23.71
C ARG A 445 1.61 -2.10 -24.18
N ASP A 446 1.93 -1.64 -25.39
CA ASP A 446 3.26 -1.76 -26.00
C ASP A 446 4.39 -1.30 -25.06
N GLU A 447 5.61 -1.78 -25.33
CA GLU A 447 6.80 -1.47 -24.51
C GLU A 447 7.09 0.03 -24.46
N ARG A 448 6.95 0.62 -23.26
CA ARG A 448 7.04 2.07 -23.03
C ARG A 448 7.28 2.38 -21.55
N LEU A 449 7.83 3.56 -21.28
CA LEU A 449 7.93 4.16 -19.95
C LEU A 449 6.81 5.19 -19.71
N SER A 450 6.40 5.36 -18.45
CA SER A 450 5.54 6.46 -17.98
C SER A 450 6.08 7.82 -18.47
N PHE A 451 7.38 8.05 -18.23
CA PHE A 451 8.15 9.22 -18.65
C PHE A 451 9.25 8.84 -19.68
N PRO A 452 8.98 8.85 -21.01
CA PRO A 452 9.94 8.46 -22.04
C PRO A 452 11.28 9.21 -22.00
N GLU A 453 11.30 10.44 -21.48
CA GLU A 453 12.49 11.27 -21.30
C GLU A 453 13.57 10.65 -20.40
N VAL A 454 13.24 9.67 -19.55
CA VAL A 454 14.23 8.97 -18.70
C VAL A 454 14.92 7.80 -19.39
N GLU A 455 14.41 7.35 -20.55
CA GLU A 455 14.95 6.21 -21.30
C GLU A 455 16.45 6.33 -21.65
N PRO A 456 16.98 7.50 -22.10
CA PRO A 456 18.40 7.64 -22.39
C PRO A 456 19.30 7.47 -21.17
N MET A 457 18.77 7.80 -19.98
CA MET A 457 19.46 7.64 -18.70
C MET A 457 19.53 6.17 -18.29
N LEU A 458 18.41 5.43 -18.38
CA LEU A 458 18.37 3.98 -18.15
C LEU A 458 19.30 3.23 -19.11
N LYS A 459 19.21 3.52 -20.42
CA LYS A 459 20.09 2.93 -21.46
C LYS A 459 21.57 3.20 -21.23
N ARG A 460 21.95 4.30 -20.60
CA ARG A 460 23.35 4.56 -20.20
C ARG A 460 23.76 3.62 -19.05
N TRP A 461 22.99 3.60 -17.96
CA TRP A 461 23.32 2.79 -16.78
C TRP A 461 23.33 1.29 -17.06
N ALA A 462 22.42 0.79 -17.89
CA ALA A 462 22.41 -0.61 -18.29
C ALA A 462 23.73 -1.03 -18.95
N ARG A 463 24.26 -0.19 -19.86
CA ARG A 463 25.56 -0.43 -20.53
C ARG A 463 26.74 -0.36 -19.55
N GLU A 464 26.76 0.64 -18.67
CA GLU A 464 27.77 0.79 -17.62
C GLU A 464 27.78 -0.43 -16.69
N SER A 465 26.58 -0.90 -16.30
CA SER A 465 26.37 -2.09 -15.46
C SER A 465 26.89 -3.38 -16.09
N THR A 466 26.71 -3.57 -17.40
CA THR A 466 27.28 -4.71 -18.13
C THR A 466 28.81 -4.62 -18.21
N SER A 467 29.36 -3.42 -18.42
CA SER A 467 30.81 -3.22 -18.53
C SER A 467 31.59 -3.52 -17.24
N LEU A 468 30.94 -3.47 -16.08
CA LEU A 468 31.53 -3.80 -14.77
C LEU A 468 31.46 -5.30 -14.42
N ARG A 469 30.84 -6.14 -15.26
CA ARG A 469 30.72 -7.59 -15.06
C ARG A 469 31.64 -8.42 -15.98
N ASN A 470 32.25 -7.79 -16.98
CA ASN A 470 33.20 -8.38 -17.92
C ASN A 470 34.63 -7.94 -17.61
#